data_AF-A0A7S3SLK5-F1
#
_entry.id   AF-A0A7S3SLK5-F1
#
_cell.length_a   1.000
_cell.length_b   1.000
_cell.length_c   1.000
_cell.angle_alpha   90.00
_cell.angle_beta   90.00
_cell.angle_gamma   90.00
#
_symmetry.space_group_name_H-M   'P 1'
#
loop_
_entity.id
_entity.type
_entity.pdbx_description
1 polymer ?
#
loop_
_entity_poly.entity_id
_entity_poly.type
_entity_poly.pdbx_seq_one_letter_code
_entity_poly.pdbx_strand_id
1 'polypeptide(L)'
;LEGIIAHIEVNEMATQDSLEGIVTTLHNYSSGKNVKYVKGVVVHVEGTPVPDSMHAHTMSTGAFLIGIRSLGYPIMTATYGTISGVTWGLMLMGDYRIIAADANLVVPILRPVQCLSRLLGQSVATHLTMGSG
;
A
#
# COMPACT_ATOMS: atom_id res chain seq x y z
N LEU A 1 12.74 -24.40 11.16
CA LEU A 1 13.04 -22.96 11.01
C LEU A 1 11.74 -22.18 11.18
N GLU A 2 11.56 -21.59 12.36
CA GLU A 2 10.45 -20.66 12.59
C GLU A 2 10.65 -19.43 11.70
N GLY A 3 9.65 -19.11 10.89
CA GLY A 3 9.67 -17.92 10.06
C GLY A 3 9.02 -16.77 10.80
N ILE A 4 9.47 -15.55 10.53
CA ILE A 4 8.86 -14.35 11.08
C ILE A 4 7.98 -13.66 10.03
N ILE A 5 6.98 -12.92 10.51
CA ILE A 5 6.20 -11.99 9.71
C ILE A 5 6.72 -10.60 10.00
N ALA A 6 7.12 -9.87 8.95
CA ALA A 6 7.49 -8.48 9.11
C ALA A 6 6.22 -7.63 9.20
N HIS A 7 6.18 -6.71 10.15
CA HIS A 7 5.09 -5.78 10.34
C HIS A 7 5.57 -4.37 10.07
N ILE A 8 4.83 -3.65 9.23
CA ILE A 8 5.17 -2.30 8.76
C ILE A 8 3.95 -1.42 9.01
N GLU A 9 4.18 -0.28 9.63
CA GLU A 9 3.17 0.77 9.78
C GLU A 9 3.55 1.93 8.87
N VAL A 10 2.60 2.37 8.04
CA VAL A 10 2.83 3.43 7.05
C VAL A 10 1.58 4.28 6.88
N ASN A 11 1.79 5.57 6.69
CA ASN A 11 0.75 6.54 6.34
C ASN A 11 1.32 7.57 5.36
N GLU A 12 0.50 8.51 4.89
CA GLU A 12 0.94 9.50 3.89
C GLU A 12 2.03 10.48 4.40
N MET A 13 2.23 10.56 5.73
CA MET A 13 3.26 11.40 6.35
C MET A 13 4.62 10.70 6.45
N ALA A 14 4.75 9.47 5.96
CA ALA A 14 6.00 8.75 5.96
C ALA A 14 7.09 9.50 5.18
N THR A 15 8.24 9.69 5.82
CA THR A 15 9.37 10.40 5.21
C THR A 15 10.09 9.52 4.19
N GLN A 16 10.80 10.14 3.25
CA GLN A 16 11.63 9.44 2.27
C GLN A 16 12.58 8.45 2.93
N ASP A 17 13.30 8.89 3.97
CA ASP A 17 14.26 8.07 4.70
C ASP A 17 13.61 6.85 5.38
N SER A 18 12.38 7.02 5.90
CA SER A 18 11.64 5.92 6.55
C SER A 18 11.24 4.85 5.55
N LEU A 19 10.76 5.25 4.36
CA LEU A 19 10.33 4.35 3.30
C LEU A 19 11.52 3.57 2.71
N GLU A 20 12.64 4.26 2.47
CA GLU A 20 13.87 3.60 2.00
C GLU A 20 14.43 2.65 3.07
N GLY A 21 14.44 3.08 4.33
CA GLY A 21 14.89 2.26 5.46
C GLY A 21 14.09 0.95 5.59
N ILE A 22 12.78 0.99 5.36
CA ILE A 22 11.93 -0.22 5.33
C ILE A 22 12.40 -1.19 4.23
N VAL A 23 12.58 -0.71 3.00
CA VAL A 23 12.98 -1.56 1.86
C VAL A 23 14.36 -2.18 2.11
N THR A 24 15.33 -1.38 2.55
CA THR A 24 16.68 -1.86 2.88
C THR A 24 16.65 -2.91 4.00
N THR A 25 15.85 -2.67 5.04
CA THR A 25 15.72 -3.59 6.18
C THR A 25 15.18 -4.95 5.73
N LEU A 26 14.10 -4.97 4.95
CA LEU A 26 13.52 -6.20 4.42
C LEU A 26 14.44 -6.91 3.43
N HIS A 27 15.13 -6.15 2.57
CA HIS A 27 16.14 -6.70 1.65
C HIS A 27 17.26 -7.42 2.41
N ASN A 28 17.74 -6.84 3.51
CA ASN A 28 18.76 -7.47 4.35
C ASN A 28 18.27 -8.79 4.96
N TYR A 29 16.98 -8.90 5.31
CA TYR A 29 16.37 -10.16 5.75
C TYR A 29 16.23 -11.19 4.61
N SER A 30 16.08 -10.75 3.36
CA SER A 30 16.05 -11.64 2.18
C SER A 30 17.41 -12.27 1.89
N SER A 31 18.50 -11.54 2.17
CA SER A 31 19.87 -11.91 1.79
C SER A 31 20.47 -13.13 2.52
N GLY A 32 19.72 -13.83 3.38
CA GLY A 32 20.12 -15.11 3.97
C GLY A 32 21.24 -15.04 5.03
N LYS A 33 21.75 -13.84 5.35
CA LYS A 33 22.77 -13.63 6.40
C LYS A 33 22.21 -13.62 7.83
N ASN A 34 20.89 -13.63 7.98
CA ASN A 34 20.19 -13.58 9.28
C ASN A 34 19.53 -14.92 9.63
N VAL A 35 19.62 -15.31 10.91
CA VAL A 35 19.05 -16.55 11.49
C VAL A 35 17.51 -16.57 11.42
N LYS A 36 16.87 -15.42 11.23
CA LYS A 36 15.41 -15.27 11.08
C LYS A 36 15.07 -14.92 9.63
N TYR A 37 14.34 -15.82 8.96
CA TYR A 37 13.84 -15.63 7.60
C TYR A 37 12.43 -15.04 7.63
N VAL A 38 12.24 -13.90 6.96
CA VAL A 38 10.92 -13.29 6.75
C VAL A 38 10.14 -14.12 5.75
N LYS A 39 8.94 -14.56 6.12
CA LYS A 39 8.05 -15.36 5.24
C LYS A 39 6.93 -14.56 4.60
N GLY A 40 6.65 -13.36 5.12
CA GLY A 40 5.59 -12.50 4.65
C GLY A 40 5.64 -11.15 5.34
N VAL A 41 4.91 -10.20 4.76
CA VAL A 41 4.85 -8.81 5.21
C VAL A 41 3.40 -8.43 5.47
N VAL A 42 3.12 -7.88 6.64
CA VAL A 42 1.86 -7.21 6.95
C VAL A 42 2.12 -5.72 6.97
N VAL A 43 1.43 -4.99 6.10
CA VAL A 43 1.49 -3.54 6.01
C VAL A 43 0.20 -2.96 6.59
N HIS A 44 0.31 -2.37 7.78
CA HIS A 44 -0.72 -1.53 8.34
C HIS A 44 -0.67 -0.15 7.68
N VAL A 45 -1.72 0.19 6.95
CA VAL A 45 -1.86 1.45 6.23
C VAL A 45 -2.90 2.29 6.94
N GLU A 46 -2.47 3.41 7.49
CA GLU A 46 -3.37 4.44 8.03
C GLU A 46 -3.66 5.47 6.94
N GLY A 47 -4.95 5.61 6.62
CA GLY A 47 -5.48 6.63 5.73
C GLY A 47 -5.62 7.97 6.42
N THR A 48 -4.56 8.77 6.35
CA THR A 48 -4.53 10.15 6.86
C THR A 48 -4.16 11.07 5.70
N PRO A 49 -5.14 11.54 4.91
CA PRO A 49 -4.89 12.34 3.71
C PRO A 49 -4.10 13.61 4.04
N VAL A 50 -3.01 13.86 3.32
CA VAL A 50 -2.22 15.09 3.42
C VAL A 50 -2.06 15.76 2.05
N PRO A 51 -1.70 17.05 2.00
CA PRO A 51 -1.42 17.73 0.73
C PRO A 51 -0.31 17.03 -0.05
N ASP A 52 -0.41 17.01 -1.38
CA ASP A 52 0.57 16.36 -2.28
C ASP A 52 2.01 16.88 -2.09
N SER A 53 2.17 18.12 -1.63
CA SER A 53 3.47 18.72 -1.32
C SER A 53 4.18 18.08 -0.12
N MET A 54 3.46 17.31 0.71
CA MET A 54 3.99 16.62 1.88
C MET A 54 4.35 15.16 1.61
N HIS A 55 3.98 14.63 0.44
CA HIS A 55 4.27 13.23 0.11
C HIS A 55 5.76 13.03 -0.17
N ALA A 56 6.33 11.97 0.39
CA ALA A 56 7.67 11.52 0.03
C ALA A 56 7.74 11.16 -1.46
N HIS A 57 8.84 11.52 -2.12
CA HIS A 57 9.01 11.31 -3.56
C HIS A 57 8.86 9.85 -3.98
N THR A 58 9.36 8.91 -3.18
CA THR A 58 9.21 7.46 -3.41
C THR A 58 7.77 6.98 -3.32
N MET A 59 6.92 7.65 -2.54
CA MET A 59 5.50 7.34 -2.47
C MET A 59 4.77 7.87 -3.71
N SER A 60 4.99 9.14 -4.07
CA SER A 60 4.34 9.78 -5.21
C SER A 60 4.71 9.12 -6.55
N THR A 61 5.95 8.69 -6.70
CA THR A 61 6.43 8.01 -7.93
C THR A 61 6.07 6.52 -7.98
N GLY A 62 5.62 5.95 -6.87
CA GLY A 62 5.40 4.51 -6.74
C GLY A 62 6.69 3.69 -6.55
N ALA A 63 7.85 4.32 -6.44
CA ALA A 63 9.13 3.63 -6.26
C ALA A 63 9.16 2.79 -4.98
N PHE A 64 8.53 3.26 -3.89
CA PHE A 64 8.38 2.47 -2.66
C PHE A 64 7.60 1.17 -2.89
N LEU A 65 6.47 1.26 -3.62
CA LEU A 65 5.62 0.11 -3.92
C LEU A 65 6.38 -0.92 -4.76
N ILE A 66 7.12 -0.45 -5.77
CA ILE A 66 7.97 -1.31 -6.61
C ILE A 66 9.07 -1.95 -5.75
N GLY A 67 9.70 -1.18 -4.86
CA GLY A 67 10.74 -1.64 -3.94
C GLY A 67 10.27 -2.75 -3.01
N ILE A 68 9.08 -2.62 -2.41
CA ILE A 68 8.53 -3.68 -1.57
C ILE A 68 8.14 -4.91 -2.41
N ARG A 69 7.52 -4.72 -3.59
CA ARG A 69 7.10 -5.83 -4.46
C ARG A 69 8.26 -6.63 -5.02
N SER A 70 9.40 -5.99 -5.29
CA SER A 70 10.59 -6.67 -5.84
C SER A 70 11.24 -7.64 -4.86
N LEU A 71 10.95 -7.53 -3.55
CA LEU A 71 11.45 -8.44 -2.52
C LEU A 71 10.84 -9.86 -2.61
N GLY A 72 9.73 -10.02 -3.33
CA GLY A 72 9.11 -11.32 -3.58
C GLY A 72 8.38 -11.94 -2.38
N TYR A 73 8.14 -11.17 -1.31
CA TYR A 73 7.34 -11.62 -0.18
C TYR A 73 5.83 -11.55 -0.49
N PRO A 74 5.02 -12.48 0.05
CA PRO A 74 3.57 -12.28 0.14
C PRO A 74 3.26 -11.08 1.04
N ILE A 75 2.41 -10.17 0.56
CA ILE A 75 2.05 -8.93 1.27
C ILE A 75 0.57 -8.96 1.61
N MET A 76 0.26 -8.75 2.90
CA MET A 76 -1.08 -8.44 3.37
C MET A 76 -1.13 -6.96 3.74
N THR A 77 -2.08 -6.21 3.17
CA THR A 77 -2.36 -4.84 3.59
C THR A 77 -3.58 -4.84 4.51
N ALA A 78 -3.43 -4.22 5.69
CA ALA A 78 -4.53 -3.96 6.61
C ALA A 78 -4.71 -2.45 6.70
N THR A 79 -5.89 -1.96 6.34
CA THR A 79 -6.09 -0.54 6.04
C THR A 79 -7.26 0.03 6.83
N TYR A 80 -7.08 1.22 7.41
CA TYR A 80 -8.11 1.94 8.18
C TYR A 80 -8.01 3.45 7.95
N GLY A 81 -9.02 4.22 8.35
CA GLY A 81 -9.06 5.68 8.11
C GLY A 81 -9.60 6.07 6.74
N THR A 82 -9.18 7.23 6.22
CA THR A 82 -9.64 7.77 4.94
C THR A 82 -8.65 7.46 3.82
N ILE A 83 -9.06 6.64 2.87
CA ILE A 83 -8.25 6.15 1.75
C ILE A 83 -8.51 7.00 0.52
N SER A 84 -7.57 7.90 0.23
CA SER A 84 -7.58 8.78 -0.93
C SER A 84 -6.18 8.85 -1.54
N GLY A 85 -6.07 9.43 -2.73
CA GLY A 85 -4.76 9.80 -3.29
C GLY A 85 -3.75 8.64 -3.32
N VAL A 86 -2.57 8.88 -2.76
CA VAL A 86 -1.44 7.93 -2.73
C VAL A 86 -1.70 6.73 -1.81
N THR A 87 -2.56 6.87 -0.80
CA THR A 87 -2.94 5.76 0.09
C THR A 87 -3.58 4.60 -0.67
N TRP A 88 -4.27 4.88 -1.79
CA TRP A 88 -4.73 3.82 -2.68
C TRP A 88 -3.60 2.91 -3.16
N GLY A 89 -2.44 3.48 -3.50
CA GLY A 89 -1.28 2.71 -3.90
C GLY A 89 -0.77 1.80 -2.78
N LEU A 90 -0.70 2.34 -1.55
CA LEU A 90 -0.30 1.60 -0.36
C LEU A 90 -1.27 0.46 -0.02
N MET A 91 -2.57 0.66 -0.17
CA MET A 91 -3.55 -0.40 0.04
C MET A 91 -3.48 -1.46 -1.07
N LEU A 92 -3.34 -1.04 -2.32
CA LEU A 92 -3.41 -1.91 -3.50
C LEU A 92 -2.13 -2.71 -3.77
N MET A 93 -1.01 -2.43 -3.11
CA MET A 93 0.22 -3.22 -3.26
C MET A 93 0.14 -4.60 -2.59
N GLY A 94 -0.81 -4.81 -1.67
CA GLY A 94 -1.02 -6.09 -0.99
C GLY A 94 -1.62 -7.14 -1.92
N ASP A 95 -1.08 -8.36 -1.86
CA ASP A 95 -1.69 -9.53 -2.49
C ASP A 95 -3.04 -9.86 -1.82
N TYR A 96 -3.10 -9.68 -0.49
CA TYR A 96 -4.31 -9.76 0.32
C TYR A 96 -4.61 -8.41 0.95
N ARG A 97 -5.89 -8.05 1.01
CA ARG A 97 -6.36 -6.74 1.49
C ARG A 97 -7.44 -6.93 2.54
N ILE A 98 -7.24 -6.36 3.72
CA ILE A 98 -8.23 -6.27 4.79
C ILE A 98 -8.47 -4.78 5.03
N ILE A 99 -9.74 -4.38 5.04
CA ILE A 99 -10.14 -2.98 5.24
C ILE A 99 -11.03 -2.94 6.48
N ALA A 100 -10.77 -1.99 7.36
CA ALA A 100 -11.60 -1.76 8.54
C ALA A 100 -13.02 -1.35 8.13
N ALA A 101 -14.02 -1.81 8.88
CA ALA A 101 -15.44 -1.58 8.54
C ALA A 101 -15.84 -0.09 8.55
N ASP A 102 -15.08 0.74 9.26
CA ASP A 102 -15.23 2.18 9.39
C ASP A 102 -14.31 2.98 8.45
N ALA A 103 -13.54 2.32 7.57
CA ALA A 103 -12.70 3.00 6.61
C ALA A 103 -13.51 3.72 5.53
N ASN A 104 -13.08 4.92 5.14
CA ASN A 104 -13.72 5.71 4.10
C ASN A 104 -12.90 5.65 2.81
N LEU A 105 -13.47 5.13 1.73
CA LEU A 105 -12.81 4.99 0.42
C LEU A 105 -13.23 6.15 -0.49
N VAL A 106 -12.30 7.06 -0.78
CA VAL A 106 -12.58 8.27 -1.58
C VAL A 106 -12.00 8.11 -2.99
N VAL A 107 -12.85 8.34 -3.99
CA VAL A 107 -12.50 8.33 -5.42
C VAL A 107 -12.26 9.75 -5.95
N PRO A 108 -11.45 9.94 -7.02
CA PRO A 108 -10.83 8.92 -7.85
C PRO A 108 -9.59 8.27 -7.19
N ILE A 109 -9.38 7.00 -7.50
CA ILE A 109 -8.06 6.37 -7.38
C ILE A 109 -7.12 7.20 -8.26
N LEU A 110 -5.85 7.43 -7.90
CA LEU A 110 -4.84 8.10 -8.75
C LEU A 110 -4.52 7.35 -10.08
N ARG A 111 -5.47 6.58 -10.60
CA ARG A 111 -5.42 5.79 -11.81
C ARG A 111 -6.60 6.18 -12.70
N PRO A 112 -6.45 6.01 -14.03
CA PRO A 112 -7.54 6.23 -14.96
C PRO A 112 -8.79 5.45 -14.54
N VAL A 113 -9.97 6.04 -14.73
CA VAL A 113 -11.28 5.48 -14.36
C VAL A 113 -11.49 4.04 -14.88
N GLN A 114 -10.85 3.71 -16.00
CA GLN A 114 -10.85 2.37 -16.60
C GLN A 114 -10.27 1.28 -15.67
N CYS A 115 -9.45 1.64 -14.68
CA CYS A 115 -8.91 0.71 -13.69
C CYS A 115 -9.96 0.31 -12.63
N LEU A 116 -11.02 1.09 -12.43
CA LEU A 116 -12.05 0.81 -11.42
C LEU A 116 -12.78 -0.51 -11.71
N SER A 117 -13.05 -0.82 -12.97
CA SER A 117 -13.76 -2.06 -13.34
C SER A 117 -12.96 -3.32 -13.02
N ARG A 118 -11.63 -3.25 -13.09
CA ARG A 118 -10.74 -4.34 -12.68
C ARG A 118 -10.66 -4.52 -11.17
N LEU A 119 -10.88 -3.45 -10.41
CA LEU A 119 -10.77 -3.45 -8.95
C LEU A 119 -12.08 -3.79 -8.24
N LEU A 120 -13.19 -3.22 -8.71
CA LEU A 120 -14.50 -3.27 -8.06
C LEU A 120 -15.51 -4.13 -8.83
N GLY A 121 -15.15 -4.60 -10.02
CA GLY A 121 -16.06 -5.19 -10.98
C GLY A 121 -16.76 -4.13 -11.85
N GLN A 122 -17.21 -4.54 -13.03
CA GLN A 122 -17.77 -3.64 -14.04
C GLN A 122 -19.01 -2.89 -13.55
N SER A 123 -19.90 -3.55 -12.80
CA SER A 123 -21.16 -2.96 -12.34
C SER A 123 -20.96 -1.82 -11.34
N VAL A 124 -20.10 -2.04 -10.33
CA VAL A 124 -19.79 -1.04 -9.29
C VAL A 124 -19.02 0.12 -9.89
N ALA A 125 -18.07 -0.15 -10.78
CA ALA A 125 -17.32 0.88 -11.47
C ALA A 125 -18.24 1.81 -12.28
N THR A 126 -19.16 1.25 -13.07
CA THR A 126 -20.13 2.04 -13.85
C THR A 126 -20.99 2.91 -12.92
N HIS A 127 -21.53 2.37 -11.83
CA HIS A 127 -22.36 3.12 -10.88
C HIS A 127 -21.62 4.33 -10.28
N LEU A 128 -20.38 4.12 -9.84
CA LEU A 128 -19.55 5.19 -9.27
C LEU A 128 -19.17 6.27 -10.29
N THR A 129 -19.14 5.94 -11.58
CA THR A 129 -18.79 6.89 -12.65
C THR A 129 -19.99 7.62 -13.25
N MET A 130 -21.19 7.03 -13.17
CA MET A 130 -22.41 7.62 -13.75
C MET A 130 -23.02 8.71 -12.86
N GLY A 131 -22.81 8.67 -11.55
CA GLY A 131 -23.32 9.69 -10.61
C GLY A 131 -22.61 11.04 -10.67
N SER A 132 -21.53 11.15 -11.45
CA SER A 132 -20.65 12.33 -11.54
C SER A 132 -20.75 13.04 -12.90
N GLY A 133 -21.73 12.68 -13.74
CA GLY A 133 -21.95 13.23 -15.08
C GLY A 133 -23.11 14.22 -15.15
#